data_AF-A0A959SHF8-F1
#
_entry.id   AF-A0A959SHF8-F1
#
_cell.length_a   1.000
_cell.length_b   1.000
_cell.length_c   1.000
_cell.angle_alpha   90.00
_cell.angle_beta   90.00
_cell.angle_gamma   90.00
#
_symmetry.space_group_name_H-M   'P 1'
#
loop_
_entity.id
_entity.type
_entity.pdbx_description
1 polymer ?
#
loop_
_entity_poly.entity_id
_entity_poly.type
_entity_poly.pdbx_seq_one_letter_code
_entity_poly.pdbx_strand_id
1 'polypeptide(L)'
;MATIRTSHSKTAAALCFGLLTLVPLCTSAQSNLVDARDQAEGWYLPIHGRVLIDGEKASDYKVVLYKDNVEIKRVDSDKKGRYELELDIDATYTVRILKEGYQEKMVLVETHIPQDLVKYPDYECTVSLQKTASKNVDPFYNDFPSAVIRYNEELGGFYHSEHYLTHIQTKLEGYANATF
;
A
#
# COMPACT_ATOMS: atom_id res chain seq x y z
N MET A 1 44.75 -53.94 -2.84
CA MET A 1 44.67 -53.33 -1.50
C MET A 1 43.62 -52.24 -1.57
N ALA A 2 42.50 -52.20 -0.87
CA ALA A 2 41.89 -52.95 0.22
C ALA A 2 40.35 -52.88 -0.01
N THR A 3 39.66 -54.02 -0.06
CA THR A 3 38.73 -54.56 0.95
C THR A 3 37.27 -54.07 0.86
N ILE A 4 36.44 -55.06 0.54
CA ILE A 4 34.99 -55.18 0.41
C ILE A 4 34.20 -54.80 1.68
N ARG A 5 32.97 -54.29 1.52
CA ARG A 5 31.80 -54.78 2.29
C ARG A 5 30.46 -54.48 1.57
N THR A 6 29.91 -55.54 1.00
CA THR A 6 28.50 -55.73 0.63
C THR A 6 27.63 -55.97 1.86
N SER A 7 26.35 -55.58 1.82
CA SER A 7 25.29 -56.16 2.66
C SER A 7 23.94 -56.11 1.96
N HIS A 8 23.47 -57.28 1.53
CA HIS A 8 22.09 -57.60 1.18
C HIS A 8 21.23 -57.80 2.45
N SER A 9 19.90 -57.59 2.36
CA SER A 9 18.80 -58.26 3.11
C SER A 9 17.66 -57.25 3.34
N LYS A 10 16.36 -57.50 3.16
CA LYS A 10 15.54 -58.65 2.76
C LYS A 10 14.16 -58.11 2.36
N THR A 11 13.53 -58.85 1.46
CA THR A 11 12.11 -58.91 1.10
C THR A 11 11.12 -58.78 2.27
N ALA A 12 10.02 -58.06 2.04
CA ALA A 12 8.69 -58.41 2.55
C ALA A 12 7.62 -57.90 1.58
N ALA A 13 7.11 -58.80 0.75
CA ALA A 13 5.86 -58.62 0.03
C ALA A 13 4.70 -58.92 0.99
N ALA A 14 3.74 -58.01 1.09
CA ALA A 14 2.46 -58.27 1.73
C ALA A 14 1.35 -57.96 0.72
N LEU A 15 0.85 -59.01 0.08
CA LEU A 15 -0.44 -59.03 -0.59
C LEU A 15 -1.53 -58.99 0.49
N CYS A 16 -2.36 -57.95 0.49
CA CYS A 16 -3.67 -57.98 1.14
C CYS A 16 -4.76 -57.90 0.07
N PHE A 17 -5.45 -59.02 -0.09
CA PHE A 17 -6.72 -59.14 -0.80
C PHE A 17 -7.85 -58.51 0.03
N GLY A 18 -8.74 -57.78 -0.65
CA GLY A 18 -10.16 -57.70 -0.32
C GLY A 18 -10.60 -56.59 0.64
N LEU A 19 -11.32 -55.59 0.11
CA LEU A 19 -12.75 -55.43 0.37
C LEU A 19 -13.33 -54.40 -0.61
N LEU A 20 -14.33 -54.82 -1.39
CA LEU A 20 -15.10 -53.95 -2.28
C LEU A 20 -16.15 -53.22 -1.42
N THR A 21 -15.89 -51.97 -1.05
CA THR A 21 -16.92 -51.10 -0.43
C THR A 21 -17.44 -50.13 -1.47
N LEU A 22 -18.71 -50.30 -1.86
CA LEU A 22 -19.48 -49.26 -2.55
C LEU A 22 -19.53 -48.02 -1.64
N VAL A 23 -18.85 -46.95 -2.04
CA VAL A 23 -18.99 -45.64 -1.42
C VAL A 23 -20.04 -44.86 -2.23
N PRO A 24 -21.09 -44.30 -1.60
CA PRO A 24 -22.12 -43.56 -2.31
C PRO A 24 -21.53 -42.32 -2.98
N LEU A 25 -21.97 -42.07 -4.22
CA LEU A 25 -21.71 -40.87 -5.00
C LEU A 25 -22.34 -39.67 -4.28
N CYS A 26 -21.59 -39.05 -3.36
CA CYS A 26 -21.91 -37.69 -2.93
C CYS A 26 -21.53 -36.75 -4.06
N THR A 27 -22.50 -36.42 -4.91
CA THR A 27 -22.41 -35.29 -5.82
C THR A 27 -22.41 -34.01 -4.98
N SER A 28 -21.26 -33.65 -4.41
CA SER A 28 -21.06 -32.27 -3.96
C SER A 28 -20.93 -31.43 -5.22
N ALA A 29 -21.99 -30.70 -5.57
CA ALA A 29 -21.89 -29.55 -6.44
C ALA A 29 -20.97 -28.54 -5.74
N GLN A 30 -19.66 -28.66 -5.96
CA GLN A 30 -18.73 -27.58 -5.69
C GLN A 30 -19.02 -26.50 -6.71
N SER A 31 -19.85 -25.55 -6.32
CA SER A 31 -19.82 -24.22 -6.90
C SER A 31 -18.41 -23.68 -6.68
N ASN A 32 -17.56 -23.81 -7.71
CA ASN A 32 -16.38 -22.97 -7.81
C ASN A 32 -16.88 -21.54 -7.96
N LEU A 33 -17.00 -20.83 -6.85
CA LEU A 33 -16.87 -19.39 -6.86
C LEU A 33 -15.43 -19.15 -7.31
N VAL A 34 -15.27 -18.86 -8.60
CA VAL A 34 -14.00 -18.39 -9.16
C VAL A 34 -13.81 -16.98 -8.64
N ASP A 35 -13.35 -16.88 -7.40
CA ASP A 35 -12.81 -15.63 -6.86
C ASP A 35 -11.31 -15.63 -7.20
N ALA A 36 -11.00 -15.47 -8.48
CA ALA A 36 -9.64 -15.59 -8.99
C ALA A 36 -9.13 -14.23 -9.46
N ARG A 37 -8.73 -13.40 -8.49
CA ARG A 37 -7.63 -12.46 -8.71
C ARG A 37 -6.38 -13.32 -8.93
N ASP A 38 -5.89 -13.41 -10.16
CA ASP A 38 -4.73 -14.25 -10.51
C ASP A 38 -3.45 -13.71 -9.83
N GLN A 39 -2.64 -14.62 -9.28
CA GLN A 39 -1.84 -14.47 -8.04
C GLN A 39 -0.31 -14.48 -8.24
N ALA A 40 0.20 -14.20 -9.43
CA ALA A 40 1.63 -14.38 -9.70
C ALA A 40 2.52 -13.21 -9.25
N GLU A 41 1.97 -12.00 -9.18
CA GLU A 41 2.64 -10.79 -8.68
C GLU A 41 1.65 -10.14 -7.72
N GLY A 42 2.06 -9.89 -6.46
CA GLY A 42 1.17 -9.27 -5.48
C GLY A 42 0.53 -8.03 -6.08
N TRP A 43 -0.77 -7.86 -5.92
CA TRP A 43 -1.41 -6.66 -6.43
C TRP A 43 -0.99 -5.49 -5.52
N TYR A 44 -0.36 -4.49 -6.10
CA TYR A 44 0.03 -3.28 -5.39
C TYR A 44 -0.28 -2.07 -6.25
N LEU A 45 -0.39 -0.92 -5.61
CA LEU A 45 -0.39 0.38 -6.25
C LEU A 45 1.05 0.89 -6.34
N PRO A 46 1.62 1.00 -7.55
CA PRO A 46 2.88 1.70 -7.76
C PRO A 46 2.66 3.21 -7.58
N ILE A 47 3.50 3.86 -6.77
CA ILE A 47 3.50 5.30 -6.59
C ILE A 47 4.83 5.88 -7.04
N HIS A 48 4.77 6.83 -7.97
CA HIS A 48 5.91 7.61 -8.44
C HIS A 48 5.79 9.05 -7.94
N GLY A 49 6.54 9.38 -6.90
CA GLY A 49 6.51 10.69 -6.28
C GLY A 49 7.64 11.59 -6.71
N ARG A 50 7.35 12.89 -6.82
CA ARG A 50 8.34 13.96 -6.96
C ARG A 50 8.22 14.94 -5.81
N VAL A 51 9.34 15.33 -5.22
CA VAL A 51 9.37 16.32 -4.14
C VAL A 51 10.05 17.58 -4.65
N LEU A 52 9.35 18.71 -4.50
CA LEU A 52 9.81 20.02 -4.93
C LEU A 52 9.96 20.98 -3.75
N ILE A 53 10.87 21.94 -3.87
CA ILE A 53 11.03 23.11 -3.00
C ILE A 53 11.15 24.31 -3.93
N ASP A 54 10.27 25.30 -3.76
CA ASP A 54 10.26 26.52 -4.58
C ASP A 54 10.24 26.24 -6.11
N GLY A 55 9.58 25.14 -6.50
CA GLY A 55 9.48 24.68 -7.89
C GLY A 55 10.65 23.81 -8.37
N GLU A 56 11.74 23.72 -7.60
CA GLU A 56 12.94 22.95 -7.92
C GLU A 56 12.94 21.58 -7.24
N LYS A 57 13.68 20.62 -7.79
CA LYS A 57 13.80 19.26 -7.22
C LYS A 57 14.42 19.33 -5.83
N ALA A 58 13.74 18.75 -4.85
CA ALA A 58 14.25 18.65 -3.49
C ALA A 58 15.32 17.55 -3.38
N SER A 59 16.35 17.81 -2.56
CA SER A 59 17.30 16.81 -2.07
C SER A 59 17.20 16.69 -0.55
N ASP A 60 17.86 15.68 0.03
CA ASP A 60 18.04 15.50 1.47
C ASP A 60 16.71 15.52 2.25
N TYR A 61 15.72 14.79 1.73
CA TYR A 61 14.46 14.50 2.41
C TYR A 61 14.33 13.00 2.66
N LYS A 62 13.37 12.61 3.51
CA LYS A 62 13.05 11.22 3.79
C LYS A 62 11.58 10.97 3.55
N VAL A 63 11.24 9.83 2.97
CA VAL A 63 9.88 9.32 2.89
C VAL A 63 9.75 8.19 3.89
N VAL A 64 8.74 8.26 4.75
CA VAL A 64 8.42 7.22 5.73
C VAL A 64 7.01 6.73 5.45
N LEU A 65 6.87 5.42 5.26
CA LEU A 65 5.61 4.76 4.97
C LEU A 65 5.13 4.02 6.21
N TYR A 66 3.87 4.26 6.56
CA TYR A 66 3.18 3.58 7.64
C TYR A 66 2.00 2.78 7.07
N LYS A 67 1.78 1.59 7.62
CA LYS A 67 0.57 0.78 7.43
C LYS A 67 0.02 0.49 8.82
N ASP A 68 -1.25 0.82 9.07
CA ASP A 68 -1.89 0.63 10.38
C ASP A 68 -1.10 1.23 11.56
N ASN A 69 -0.53 2.44 11.36
CA ASN A 69 0.35 3.15 12.30
C ASN A 69 1.69 2.49 12.61
N VAL A 70 2.04 1.39 11.94
CA VAL A 70 3.36 0.76 12.01
C VAL A 70 4.22 1.26 10.86
N GLU A 71 5.42 1.74 11.16
CA GLU A 71 6.40 2.09 10.12
C GLU A 71 6.85 0.81 9.39
N ILE A 72 6.64 0.76 8.08
CA ILE A 72 6.98 -0.41 7.25
C ILE A 72 8.11 -0.14 6.24
N LYS A 73 8.38 1.13 5.90
CA LYS A 73 9.46 1.49 4.97
C LYS A 73 9.97 2.90 5.24
N ARG A 74 11.27 3.09 5.07
CA ARG A 74 11.92 4.41 5.00
C ARG A 74 12.76 4.48 3.72
N VAL A 75 12.61 5.57 2.97
CA VAL A 75 13.33 5.84 1.72
C VAL A 75 14.02 7.18 1.86
N ASP A 76 15.35 7.21 1.77
CA ASP A 76 16.11 8.44 1.69
C ASP A 76 16.04 9.00 0.25
N SER A 77 15.97 10.32 0.12
CA SER A 77 15.84 11.00 -1.17
C SER A 77 16.98 10.69 -2.13
N ASP A 78 16.66 10.52 -3.42
CA ASP A 78 17.66 10.56 -4.48
C ASP A 78 18.01 12.02 -4.87
N LYS A 79 19.10 12.21 -5.63
CA LYS A 79 19.48 13.54 -6.17
C LYS A 79 18.52 14.06 -7.24
N LYS A 80 17.51 13.28 -7.64
CA LYS A 80 16.54 13.63 -8.69
C LYS A 80 15.23 14.12 -8.10
N GLY A 81 15.09 14.15 -6.77
CA GLY A 81 13.87 14.55 -6.09
C GLY A 81 12.74 13.55 -6.25
N ARG A 82 13.03 12.25 -6.42
CA ARG A 82 12.03 11.22 -6.68
C ARG A 82 12.02 10.13 -5.61
N TYR A 83 10.86 9.52 -5.43
CA TYR A 83 10.69 8.32 -4.61
C TYR A 83 9.70 7.36 -5.26
N GLU A 84 9.83 6.08 -4.95
CA GLU A 84 8.98 5.00 -5.45
C GLU A 84 8.48 4.14 -4.28
N LEU A 85 7.17 3.85 -4.28
CA LEU A 85 6.52 2.98 -3.29
C LEU A 85 5.65 1.96 -4.02
N GLU A 86 5.51 0.79 -3.42
CA GLU A 86 4.61 -0.28 -3.86
C GLU A 86 3.72 -0.60 -2.66
N LEU A 87 2.43 -0.31 -2.77
CA LEU A 87 1.47 -0.44 -1.66
C LEU A 87 0.49 -1.56 -1.94
N ASP A 88 0.40 -2.57 -1.07
CA ASP A 88 -0.65 -3.60 -1.22
C ASP A 88 -2.03 -2.94 -1.35
N ILE A 89 -2.91 -3.50 -2.18
CA ILE A 89 -4.31 -3.03 -2.22
C ILE A 89 -5.05 -3.33 -0.91
N ASP A 90 -6.27 -2.81 -0.81
CA ASP A 90 -7.21 -3.11 0.26
C ASP A 90 -6.63 -2.78 1.66
N ALA A 91 -5.86 -1.69 1.71
CA ALA A 91 -5.22 -1.19 2.91
C ALA A 91 -5.18 0.35 2.93
N THR A 92 -4.83 0.90 4.09
CA THR A 92 -4.65 2.33 4.28
C THR A 92 -3.23 2.62 4.73
N TYR A 93 -2.59 3.57 4.05
CA TYR A 93 -1.21 3.96 4.29
C TYR A 93 -1.10 5.43 4.63
N THR A 94 -0.10 5.77 5.43
CA THR A 94 0.33 7.15 5.63
C THR A 94 1.75 7.31 5.07
N VAL A 95 1.91 8.22 4.12
CA VAL A 95 3.19 8.63 3.57
C VAL A 95 3.58 9.95 4.21
N ARG A 96 4.71 9.98 4.91
CA ARG A 96 5.28 11.19 5.52
C ARG A 96 6.54 11.60 4.79
N ILE A 97 6.58 12.84 4.29
CA ILE A 97 7.76 13.44 3.68
C ILE A 97 8.38 14.40 4.69
N LEU A 98 9.61 14.09 5.11
CA LEU A 98 10.35 14.76 6.17
C LEU A 98 11.58 15.45 5.59
N LYS A 99 11.78 16.72 5.92
CA LYS A 99 13.02 17.45 5.63
C LYS A 99 13.26 18.49 6.71
N GLU A 100 14.50 18.55 7.20
CA GLU A 100 14.89 19.53 8.22
C GLU A 100 14.68 20.97 7.72
N GLY A 101 14.02 21.81 8.54
CA GLY A 101 13.69 23.19 8.19
C GLY A 101 12.45 23.36 7.30
N TYR A 102 11.73 22.28 7.00
CA TYR A 102 10.51 22.29 6.18
C TYR A 102 9.34 21.67 6.95
N GLN A 103 8.13 22.14 6.62
CA GLN A 103 6.90 21.56 7.14
C GLN A 103 6.81 20.12 6.66
N GLU A 104 6.52 19.21 7.59
CA GLU A 104 6.21 17.83 7.24
C GLU A 104 4.96 17.77 6.36
N LYS A 105 5.02 16.93 5.32
CA LYS A 105 3.84 16.61 4.50
C LYS A 105 3.37 15.19 4.81
N MET A 106 2.12 15.09 5.21
CA MET A 106 1.42 13.81 5.41
C MET A 106 0.44 13.59 4.26
N VAL A 107 0.49 12.41 3.65
CA VAL A 107 -0.45 11.99 2.59
C VAL A 107 -1.08 10.66 3.02
N LEU A 108 -2.40 10.61 3.05
CA LEU A 108 -3.13 9.36 3.28
C LEU A 108 -3.41 8.70 1.92
N VAL A 109 -3.14 7.41 1.81
CA VAL A 109 -3.43 6.63 0.59
C VAL A 109 -4.32 5.46 0.97
N GLU A 110 -5.51 5.41 0.40
CA GLU A 110 -6.44 4.30 0.56
C GLU A 110 -6.43 3.49 -0.74
N THR A 111 -5.97 2.24 -0.67
CA THR A 111 -5.76 1.38 -1.83
C THR A 111 -6.93 0.42 -2.09
N HIS A 112 -8.11 0.74 -1.57
CA HIS A 112 -9.35 0.00 -1.82
C HIS A 112 -9.82 0.26 -3.26
N ILE A 113 -10.09 -0.81 -3.99
CA ILE A 113 -10.58 -0.79 -5.38
C ILE A 113 -11.77 -1.75 -5.54
N PRO A 114 -12.59 -1.59 -6.59
CA PRO A 114 -13.62 -2.58 -6.93
C PRO A 114 -13.02 -3.99 -7.08
N GLN A 115 -13.71 -5.01 -6.58
CA GLN A 115 -13.20 -6.39 -6.54
C GLN A 115 -12.96 -6.99 -7.93
N ASP A 116 -13.71 -6.54 -8.93
CA ASP A 116 -13.64 -6.95 -10.32
C ASP A 116 -12.59 -6.16 -11.14
N LEU A 117 -11.97 -5.13 -10.54
CA LEU A 117 -10.99 -4.30 -11.24
C LEU A 117 -9.64 -5.01 -11.31
N VAL A 118 -9.26 -5.52 -12.49
CA VAL A 118 -7.98 -6.25 -12.68
C VAL A 118 -6.81 -5.34 -13.05
N LYS A 119 -7.08 -4.09 -13.46
CA LYS A 119 -6.04 -3.16 -13.93
C LYS A 119 -6.37 -1.72 -13.55
N TYR A 120 -5.35 -1.00 -13.13
CA TYR A 120 -5.38 0.43 -12.84
C TYR A 120 -4.01 1.04 -13.19
N PRO A 121 -3.92 2.36 -13.43
CA PRO A 121 -2.66 3.02 -13.69
C PRO A 121 -1.85 3.19 -12.40
N ASP A 122 -0.53 3.33 -12.56
CA ASP A 122 0.35 3.85 -11.52
C ASP A 122 -0.14 5.22 -11.05
N TYR A 123 0.12 5.54 -9.79
CA TYR A 123 -0.17 6.87 -9.25
C TYR A 123 1.06 7.76 -9.30
N GLU A 124 0.98 8.85 -10.07
CA GLU A 124 2.02 9.88 -10.13
C GLU A 124 1.64 11.09 -9.27
N CYS A 125 2.56 11.56 -8.43
CA CYS A 125 2.29 12.72 -7.59
C CYS A 125 3.49 13.68 -7.46
N THR A 126 3.17 14.94 -7.18
CA THR A 126 4.17 15.97 -6.88
C THR A 126 3.84 16.61 -5.54
N VAL A 127 4.79 16.58 -4.61
CA VAL A 127 4.68 17.16 -3.27
C VAL A 127 5.60 18.38 -3.19
N SER A 128 5.03 19.55 -2.97
CA SER A 128 5.79 20.77 -2.74
C SER A 128 5.97 21.01 -1.25
N LEU A 129 7.23 20.99 -0.79
CA LEU A 129 7.60 21.32 0.58
C LEU A 129 7.69 22.83 0.76
N GLN A 130 7.21 23.28 1.92
CA GLN A 130 7.26 24.68 2.33
C GLN A 130 8.21 24.80 3.51
N LYS A 131 9.01 25.86 3.56
CA LYS A 131 9.87 26.12 4.71
C LYS A 131 9.02 26.26 5.96
N THR A 132 9.52 25.74 7.08
CA THR A 132 8.91 25.98 8.40
C THR A 132 9.10 27.45 8.74
N ALA A 133 8.17 28.31 8.33
CA ALA A 133 8.22 29.74 8.58
C ALA A 133 7.37 30.12 9.81
N SER A 134 8.07 30.70 10.78
CA SER A 134 7.64 31.26 12.05
C SER A 134 6.44 32.22 11.94
N LYS A 135 5.48 32.07 12.86
CA LYS A 135 4.39 33.01 13.26
C LYS A 135 3.03 32.97 12.56
N ASN A 136 2.88 32.56 11.29
CA ASN A 136 1.61 32.73 10.56
C ASN A 136 0.94 31.45 10.03
N VAL A 137 1.47 30.27 10.34
CA VAL A 137 0.79 28.99 10.06
C VAL A 137 0.35 28.42 11.40
N ASP A 138 -0.96 28.32 11.62
CA ASP A 138 -1.49 27.68 12.82
C ASP A 138 -0.99 26.23 12.86
N PRO A 139 -0.25 25.82 13.92
CA PRO A 139 0.23 24.45 14.08
C PRO A 139 -0.88 23.40 13.94
N PHE A 140 -2.14 23.76 14.22
CA PHE A 140 -3.30 22.89 14.06
C PHE A 140 -3.40 22.28 12.65
N TYR A 141 -3.01 23.01 11.60
CA TYR A 141 -3.08 22.51 10.23
C TYR A 141 -2.04 21.43 9.90
N ASN A 142 -1.01 21.26 10.73
CA ASN A 142 0.07 20.29 10.49
C ASN A 142 -0.31 18.86 10.90
N ASP A 143 -1.35 18.70 11.75
CA ASP A 143 -1.78 17.40 12.25
C ASP A 143 -2.70 16.66 11.26
N PHE A 144 -3.11 17.32 10.18
CA PHE A 144 -3.97 16.75 9.15
C PHE A 144 -3.19 16.39 7.87
N PRO A 145 -3.59 15.31 7.17
CA PRO A 145 -3.10 15.02 5.84
C PRO A 145 -3.22 16.24 4.90
N SER A 146 -2.17 16.50 4.12
CA SER A 146 -2.22 17.47 3.03
C SER A 146 -3.03 16.97 1.83
N ALA A 147 -3.18 15.65 1.70
CA ALA A 147 -4.01 15.00 0.69
C ALA A 147 -4.48 13.64 1.18
N VAL A 148 -5.65 13.23 0.69
CA VAL A 148 -6.13 11.86 0.75
C VAL A 148 -6.26 11.35 -0.68
N ILE A 149 -5.64 10.22 -0.97
CA ILE A 149 -5.63 9.58 -2.29
C ILE A 149 -6.57 8.38 -2.26
N ARG A 150 -7.49 8.32 -3.24
CA ARG A 150 -8.47 7.24 -3.39
C ARG A 150 -8.63 6.87 -4.85
N TYR A 151 -9.06 5.62 -5.09
CA TYR A 151 -9.54 5.24 -6.41
C TYR A 151 -10.82 6.03 -6.75
N ASN A 152 -10.88 6.54 -7.97
CA ASN A 152 -12.05 7.18 -8.54
C ASN A 152 -12.52 6.32 -9.72
N GLU A 153 -13.70 5.74 -9.60
CA GLU A 153 -14.28 4.85 -10.61
C GLU A 153 -14.58 5.56 -11.93
N GLU A 154 -15.00 6.82 -11.89
CA GLU A 154 -15.32 7.62 -13.08
C GLU A 154 -14.07 7.94 -13.91
N LEU A 155 -12.95 8.17 -13.21
CA LEU A 155 -11.66 8.51 -13.83
C LEU A 155 -10.77 7.27 -14.08
N GLY A 156 -11.13 6.12 -13.51
CA GLY A 156 -10.41 4.86 -13.69
C GLY A 156 -9.01 4.84 -13.07
N GLY A 157 -8.78 5.56 -11.97
CA GLY A 157 -7.45 5.68 -11.36
C GLY A 157 -7.45 6.31 -9.98
N PHE A 158 -6.26 6.50 -9.40
CA PHE A 158 -6.09 7.12 -8.09
C PHE A 158 -5.92 8.65 -8.21
N TYR A 159 -6.69 9.39 -7.42
CA TYR A 159 -6.71 10.86 -7.44
C TYR A 159 -6.81 11.44 -6.03
N HIS A 160 -6.55 12.75 -5.92
CA HIS A 160 -6.85 13.50 -4.71
C HIS A 160 -8.36 13.47 -4.45
N SER A 161 -8.75 13.20 -3.20
CA SER A 161 -10.14 13.18 -2.80
C SER A 161 -10.68 14.61 -2.68
N GLU A 162 -11.56 14.99 -3.60
CA GLU A 162 -12.25 16.29 -3.58
C GLU A 162 -13.04 16.52 -2.27
N HIS A 163 -13.70 15.49 -1.76
CA HIS A 163 -14.49 15.55 -0.53
C HIS A 163 -13.65 15.86 0.71
N TYR A 164 -12.39 15.44 0.74
CA TYR A 164 -11.52 15.67 1.87
C TYR A 164 -11.16 17.15 2.03
N LEU A 165 -10.88 17.83 0.91
CA LEU A 165 -10.58 19.26 0.91
C LEU A 165 -11.77 20.07 1.44
N THR A 166 -12.99 19.76 0.97
CA THR A 166 -14.22 20.41 1.43
C THR A 166 -14.45 20.18 2.92
N HIS A 167 -14.31 18.94 3.41
CA HIS A 167 -14.61 18.61 4.81
C HIS A 167 -13.61 19.19 5.80
N ILE A 168 -12.33 19.24 5.45
CA ILE A 168 -11.35 19.96 6.25
C ILE A 168 -11.69 21.45 6.25
N GLN A 169 -11.88 22.09 5.10
CA GLN A 169 -12.25 23.51 5.06
C GLN A 169 -13.50 23.82 5.92
N THR A 170 -14.57 23.03 5.82
CA THR A 170 -15.79 23.22 6.63
C THR A 170 -15.57 22.99 8.13
N LYS A 171 -14.83 21.95 8.53
CA LYS A 171 -14.50 21.75 9.95
C LYS A 171 -13.63 22.88 10.49
N LEU A 172 -12.69 23.37 9.69
CA LEU A 172 -11.81 24.47 10.03
C LEU A 172 -12.59 25.79 10.20
N GLU A 173 -13.53 26.09 9.30
CA GLU A 173 -14.45 27.23 9.43
C GLU A 173 -15.33 27.12 10.69
N GLY A 174 -15.79 25.92 11.02
CA GLY A 174 -16.54 25.66 12.25
C GLY A 174 -15.75 25.97 13.53
N TYR A 175 -14.45 25.64 13.57
CA TYR A 175 -13.58 25.96 14.71
C TYR A 175 -13.23 27.46 14.78
N ALA A 176 -12.97 28.12 13.65
CA ALA A 176 -12.67 29.55 13.61
C ALA A 176 -13.84 30.41 14.11
N ASN A 177 -15.08 29.99 13.81
CA ASN A 177 -16.29 30.68 14.24
C ASN A 177 -16.72 30.33 15.68
N ALA A 178 -16.15 29.30 16.30
CA ALA A 178 -16.45 28.88 17.67
C ALA A 178 -15.52 29.52 18.73
N THR A 179 -14.90 30.65 18.39
CA THR A 179 -14.09 31.43 19.34
C THR A 179 -15.03 32.17 20.30
N PHE A 180 -14.98 31.82 21.59
CA PHE A 180 -15.72 32.46 22.69
C PHE A 180 -15.06 33.76 23.16
#